data_AF-A0A9D6LI36-F1
#
_entry.id   AF-A0A9D6LI36-F1
#
_cell.length_a   1.000
_cell.length_b   1.000
_cell.length_c   1.000
_cell.angle_alpha   90.00
_cell.angle_beta   90.00
_cell.angle_gamma   90.00
#
_symmetry.space_group_name_H-M   'P 1'
#
loop_
_entity.id
_entity.type
_entity.pdbx_description
1 polymer ?
#
loop_
_entity_poly.entity_id
_entity_poly.type
_entity_poly.pdbx_seq_one_letter_code
_entity_poly.pdbx_strand_id
1 'polypeptide(L)' 'MSETLFQSDIKSLRLRHRGKVRDIYDIDEQHMLIVTT' A
#
# COMPACT_ATOMS: atom_id res chain seq x y z
N MET A 1 -13.45 -18.68 4.49
CA MET A 1 -12.08 -18.75 3.98
C MET A 1 -11.53 -17.34 4.01
N SER A 2 -10.40 -17.10 4.68
CA SER A 2 -9.80 -15.76 4.71
C SER A 2 -9.13 -15.51 3.37
N GLU A 3 -9.60 -14.54 2.60
CA GLU A 3 -8.94 -14.16 1.35
C GLU A 3 -7.57 -13.58 1.69
N THR A 4 -6.51 -14.22 1.20
CA THR A 4 -5.14 -13.72 1.33
C THR A 4 -4.99 -12.55 0.37
N LEU A 5 -4.87 -11.34 0.91
CA LEU A 5 -4.58 -10.16 0.10
C LEU A 5 -3.09 -10.22 -0.29
N PHE A 6 -2.77 -10.25 -1.58
CA PHE A 6 -1.37 -10.23 -2.05
C PHE A 6 -0.87 -8.83 -2.41
N GLN A 7 -1.79 -7.87 -2.53
CA GLN A 7 -1.51 -6.48 -2.82
C GLN A 7 -2.67 -5.62 -2.31
N SER A 8 -2.35 -4.41 -1.87
CA SER A 8 -3.35 -3.39 -1.60
C SER A 8 -3.61 -2.55 -2.85
N ASP A 9 -4.86 -2.11 -3.03
CA ASP A 9 -5.28 -1.23 -4.13
C ASP A 9 -6.09 -0.06 -3.58
N ILE A 10 -5.38 1.00 -3.16
CA ILE A 10 -5.99 2.23 -2.67
C ILE A 10 -5.97 3.26 -3.79
N LYS A 11 -7.04 3.30 -4.58
CA LYS A 11 -7.16 4.13 -5.80
C LYS A 11 -7.01 5.63 -5.57
N SER A 12 -7.28 6.11 -4.35
CA SER A 12 -7.18 7.52 -4.00
C SER A 12 -5.75 7.98 -3.69
N LEU A 13 -4.81 7.06 -3.48
CA LEU A 13 -3.44 7.38 -3.10
C LEU A 13 -2.46 6.93 -4.17
N ARG A 14 -1.39 7.71 -4.34
CA ARG A 14 -0.33 7.37 -5.28
C ARG A 14 0.54 6.28 -4.69
N LEU A 15 0.60 5.13 -5.37
CA LEU A 15 1.54 4.07 -5.04
C LEU A 15 2.97 4.52 -5.35
N ARG A 16 3.83 4.56 -4.32
CA ARG A 16 5.23 4.94 -4.43
C ARG A 16 6.15 3.76 -4.58
N HIS A 17 5.88 2.67 -3.87
CA HIS A 17 6.67 1.44 -3.97
C HIS A 17 5.84 0.21 -3.63
N ARG A 18 6.06 -0.87 -4.36
CA ARG A 18 5.46 -2.19 -4.11
C ARG A 18 6.56 -3.22 -3.92
N GLY A 19 6.57 -3.82 -2.73
CA GLY A 19 7.43 -4.94 -2.36
C GLY A 19 6.66 -6.25 -2.25
N LYS A 20 7.36 -7.31 -1.84
CA LYS A 20 6.78 -8.66 -1.71
C LYS A 20 5.69 -8.76 -0.63
N VAL A 21 5.80 -7.96 0.43
CA VAL A 21 4.95 -8.02 1.64
C VAL A 21 4.49 -6.65 2.11
N ARG A 22 4.81 -5.59 1.35
CA ARG A 22 4.45 -4.22 1.71
C ARG A 22 4.23 -3.35 0.49
N ASP A 23 3.21 -2.52 0.56
CA ASP A 23 2.97 -1.40 -0.35
C ASP A 23 3.18 -0.09 0.41
N ILE A 24 3.72 0.93 -0.28
CA ILE A 24 3.95 2.27 0.26
C ILE A 24 3.22 3.28 -0.61
N TYR A 25 2.38 4.11 0.00
CA TYR A 25 1.62 5.16 -0.66
C TYR A 25 1.99 6.53 -0.13
N ASP A 26 1.99 7.53 -1.01
CA ASP A 26 2.11 8.93 -0.62
C ASP A 26 0.73 9.44 -0.14
N ILE A 27 0.70 10.09 1.04
CA ILE A 27 -0.48 10.84 1.52
C ILE A 27 -0.30 12.31 1.20
N ASP A 28 0.85 12.87 1.59
CA ASP A 28 1.27 14.24 1.29
C ASP A 28 2.82 14.33 1.32
N GLU A 29 3.38 15.53 1.33
CA GLU A 29 4.83 15.75 1.29
C GLU A 29 5.57 15.26 2.54
N GLN A 30 4.89 15.09 3.68
CA GLN A 30 5.47 14.71 4.96
C GLN A 30 5.00 13.34 5.47
N HIS A 31 3.91 12.81 4.91
CA HIS A 31 3.30 11.57 5.37
C HIS A 31 3.21 10.50 4.29
N MET A 32 3.49 9.26 4.71
CA MET A 32 3.35 8.06 3.89
C MET A 32 2.52 7.02 4.63
N LEU A 33 1.74 6.25 3.87
CA LEU A 33 1.04 5.07 4.34
C LEU A 33 1.79 3.82 3.94
N ILE A 34 2.04 2.93 4.90
CA ILE A 34 2.65 1.61 4.65
C ILE A 34 1.58 0.56 4.95
N VAL A 35 1.28 -0.28 3.96
CA VAL A 35 0.33 -1.38 4.09
C VAL A 35 1.09 -2.69 4.01
N THR A 36 0.97 -3.54 5.03
CA THR A 36 1.52 -4.90 5.03
C THR A 36 0.41 -5.89 4.71
N THR A 37 0.63 -6.69 3.67
CA THR A 37 -0.29 -7.72 3.16
C THR A 37 0.23 -9.10 3.45
#